data_AF-A0A1U7LRF3-F1
#
_entry.id   AF-A0A1U7LRF3-F1
#
_cell.length_a   1.000
_cell.length_b   1.000
_cell.length_c   1.000
_cell.angle_alpha   90.00
_cell.angle_beta   90.00
_cell.angle_gamma   90.00
#
_symmetry.space_group_name_H-M   'P 1'
#
loop_
_entity.id
_entity.type
_entity.pdbx_description
1 polymer ?
#
loop_
_entity_poly.entity_id
_entity_poly.type
_entity_poly.pdbx_seq_one_letter_code
_entity_poly.pdbx_strand_id
1 'polypeptide(L)'
;MDLPDLHDIQQSLPLGDRLLAQHLDLVDVYQNEMKTLSEHLAKAFYELAEANKSRGTFQRIGQDCYDYRMKASVGVKLEDHQVLLRQMTRNDIQGVEKEAREKDQRNDEQSGIRKHIENPDLAIFSIDDPIRWFGALPSNSLRLSQVEFKKALDSVISTLNHTINLNLHEIRLRDVPDK
;
A
#
# COMPACT_ATOMS: atom_id res chain seq x y z
N MET A 1 -32.99 -30.31 18.61
CA MET A 1 -33.40 -29.56 17.41
C MET A 1 -32.19 -28.76 17.00
N ASP A 2 -31.43 -29.28 16.05
CA ASP A 2 -30.23 -28.60 15.56
C ASP A 2 -30.68 -27.50 14.60
N LEU A 3 -30.25 -26.27 14.89
CA LEU A 3 -30.50 -25.12 14.01
C LEU A 3 -29.75 -25.38 12.69
N PRO A 4 -30.40 -25.27 11.52
CA PRO A 4 -29.71 -25.40 10.24
C PRO A 4 -28.65 -24.30 10.11
N ASP A 5 -27.49 -24.67 9.54
CA ASP A 5 -26.38 -23.76 9.32
C ASP A 5 -26.82 -22.62 8.37
N LEU A 6 -26.37 -21.40 8.65
CA LEU A 6 -26.74 -20.20 7.88
C LEU A 6 -26.36 -20.37 6.40
N HIS A 7 -25.27 -21.10 6.16
CA HIS A 7 -24.76 -21.39 4.83
C HIS A 7 -25.70 -22.30 4.02
N ASP A 8 -26.31 -23.29 4.66
CA ASP A 8 -27.25 -24.21 4.00
C ASP A 8 -28.56 -23.50 3.62
N ILE A 9 -29.00 -22.56 4.46
CA ILE A 9 -30.15 -21.70 4.17
C ILE A 9 -29.83 -20.81 2.95
N GLN A 10 -28.66 -20.15 2.95
CA GLN A 10 -28.20 -19.29 1.85
C GLN A 10 -28.13 -20.01 0.49
N GLN A 11 -27.80 -21.30 0.46
CA GLN A 11 -27.73 -22.08 -0.78
C GLN A 11 -29.10 -22.40 -1.38
N SER A 12 -30.16 -22.45 -0.55
CA SER A 12 -31.53 -22.76 -0.98
C SER A 12 -32.30 -21.57 -1.59
N LEU A 13 -31.76 -20.35 -1.47
CA LEU A 13 -32.39 -19.13 -1.97
C LEU A 13 -32.27 -18.98 -3.50
N PRO A 14 -33.19 -18.22 -4.13
CA PRO A 14 -33.05 -17.78 -5.51
C PRO A 14 -31.69 -17.12 -5.77
N LEU A 15 -31.21 -17.23 -7.01
CA LEU A 15 -29.87 -16.76 -7.38
C LEU A 15 -29.62 -15.27 -7.04
N GLY A 16 -30.61 -14.41 -7.27
CA GLY A 16 -30.53 -12.97 -6.95
C GLY A 16 -30.36 -12.73 -5.45
N ASP A 17 -31.19 -13.37 -4.63
CA ASP A 17 -31.14 -13.23 -3.16
C ASP A 17 -29.82 -13.75 -2.59
N ARG A 18 -29.27 -14.83 -3.14
CA ARG A 18 -27.95 -15.35 -2.75
C ARG A 18 -26.82 -14.37 -3.09
N LEU A 19 -26.85 -13.77 -4.28
CA LEU A 19 -25.86 -12.76 -4.68
C LEU A 19 -25.97 -11.50 -3.81
N LEU A 20 -27.19 -11.10 -3.44
CA LEU A 20 -27.41 -9.99 -2.53
C LEU A 20 -26.87 -10.29 -1.13
N ALA A 21 -27.12 -11.49 -0.60
CA ALA A 21 -26.57 -11.92 0.68
C ALA A 21 -25.03 -11.87 0.66
N GLN A 22 -24.39 -12.41 -0.38
CA GLN A 22 -22.94 -12.33 -0.55
C GLN A 22 -22.43 -10.89 -0.65
N HIS A 23 -23.18 -9.99 -1.30
CA HIS A 23 -22.82 -8.59 -1.39
C HIS A 23 -22.87 -7.92 -0.01
N LEU A 24 -23.91 -8.18 0.79
CA LEU A 24 -24.01 -7.65 2.16
C LEU A 24 -22.89 -8.18 3.05
N ASP A 25 -22.52 -9.45 2.93
CA ASP A 25 -21.38 -10.03 3.66
C ASP A 25 -20.06 -9.33 3.27
N LEU A 26 -19.86 -9.04 1.97
CA LEU A 26 -18.70 -8.28 1.50
C LEU A 26 -18.67 -6.84 2.03
N VAL A 27 -19.83 -6.20 2.15
CA VAL A 27 -19.95 -4.85 2.73
C VAL A 27 -19.58 -4.87 4.21
N ASP A 28 -20.02 -5.88 4.97
CA ASP A 28 -19.67 -6.03 6.38
C ASP A 28 -18.15 -6.20 6.57
N VAL A 29 -17.54 -7.09 5.77
CA VAL A 29 -16.08 -7.28 5.77
C VAL A 29 -15.35 -5.98 5.46
N TYR A 30 -15.78 -5.26 4.41
CA TYR A 30 -15.20 -3.96 4.04
C TYR A 30 -15.29 -2.94 5.20
N GLN A 31 -16.42 -2.86 5.89
CA GLN A 31 -16.59 -1.95 7.02
C GLN A 31 -15.65 -2.30 8.18
N ASN A 32 -15.51 -3.59 8.49
CA ASN A 32 -14.61 -4.05 9.54
C ASN A 32 -13.13 -3.77 9.22
N GLU A 33 -12.73 -3.97 7.96
CA GLU A 33 -11.38 -3.64 7.52
C GLU A 33 -11.11 -2.13 7.55
N MET A 34 -12.06 -1.31 7.11
CA MET A 34 -11.95 0.15 7.18
C MET A 34 -11.80 0.64 8.63
N LYS A 35 -12.48 0.00 9.59
CA LYS A 35 -12.30 0.28 11.01
C LYS A 35 -10.87 -0.05 11.45
N THR A 36 -10.37 -1.23 11.07
CA THR A 36 -9.01 -1.67 11.40
C THR A 36 -7.95 -0.73 10.79
N LEU A 37 -8.15 -0.32 9.54
CA LEU A 37 -7.31 0.67 8.86
C LEU A 37 -7.27 2.00 9.63
N SER A 38 -8.44 2.51 10.02
CA SER A 38 -8.58 3.75 10.80
C SER A 38 -7.83 3.66 12.13
N GLU A 39 -7.94 2.52 12.82
CA GLU A 39 -7.24 2.27 14.08
C GLU A 39 -5.71 2.26 13.91
N HIS A 40 -5.18 1.57 12.89
CA HIS A 40 -3.75 1.56 12.60
C HIS A 40 -3.23 2.96 12.21
N LEU A 41 -3.97 3.70 11.38
CA LEU A 41 -3.60 5.06 11.01
C LEU A 41 -3.61 6.01 12.20
N ALA A 42 -4.63 5.95 13.06
CA ALA A 42 -4.70 6.77 14.26
C ALA A 42 -3.49 6.53 15.18
N LYS A 43 -3.13 5.26 15.42
CA LYS A 43 -1.94 4.89 16.19
C LYS A 43 -0.66 5.38 15.51
N ALA A 44 -0.53 5.18 14.20
CA ALA A 44 0.65 5.58 13.45
C ALA A 44 0.91 7.09 13.53
N PHE A 45 -0.14 7.91 13.38
CA PHE A 45 -0.03 9.36 13.48
C PHE A 45 0.18 9.85 14.91
N TYR A 46 -0.39 9.17 15.91
CA TYR A 46 -0.14 9.47 17.32
C TYR A 46 1.35 9.27 17.68
N GLU A 47 1.90 8.12 17.33
CA GLU A 47 3.32 7.78 17.55
C GLU A 47 4.26 8.72 16.76
N LEU A 48 3.85 9.14 15.56
CA LEU A 48 4.58 10.14 14.78
C LEU A 48 4.59 11.51 15.47
N ALA A 49 3.46 11.91 16.08
CA ALA A 49 3.38 13.15 16.84
C ALA A 49 4.25 13.10 18.10
N GLU A 50 4.28 11.96 18.79
CA GLU A 50 5.17 11.74 19.94
C GLU A 50 6.66 11.78 19.53
N ALA A 51 7.00 11.17 18.39
CA ALA A 51 8.35 11.26 17.82
C ALA A 51 8.73 12.72 17.50
N ASN A 52 7.80 13.51 16.96
CA ASN A 52 8.03 14.92 16.67
C ASN A 52 8.18 15.77 17.94
N LYS A 53 7.42 15.46 19.00
CA LYS A 53 7.55 16.12 20.30
C LYS A 53 8.92 15.89 20.94
N SER A 54 9.44 14.67 20.85
CA SER A 54 10.73 14.30 21.47
C SER A 54 11.96 14.85 20.73
N ARG A 55 11.86 15.16 19.43
CA ARG A 55 12.98 15.67 18.60
C ARG A 55 13.18 17.18 18.63
N GLY A 56 12.24 17.94 19.18
CA GLY A 56 12.31 19.40 19.28
C GLY A 56 11.85 20.15 18.02
N THR A 57 11.61 21.46 18.17
CA THR A 57 10.85 22.31 17.22
C THR A 57 11.42 22.39 15.80
N PHE A 58 12.74 22.22 15.62
CA PHE A 58 13.42 22.38 14.33
C PHE A 58 13.73 21.06 13.60
N GLN A 59 13.33 19.92 14.16
CA GLN A 59 13.61 18.58 13.60
C GLN A 59 12.33 17.75 13.43
N ARG A 60 11.24 18.40 13.04
CA ARG A 60 9.96 17.75 12.76
C ARG A 60 10.10 16.84 11.55
N ILE A 61 9.64 15.60 11.70
CA ILE A 61 9.52 14.60 10.64
C ILE A 61 8.22 14.89 9.89
N GLY A 62 8.37 15.26 8.62
CA GLY A 62 7.27 15.56 7.71
C GLY A 62 7.68 15.32 6.25
N GLN A 63 6.82 15.72 5.33
CA GLN A 63 7.06 15.56 3.89
C GLN A 63 8.34 16.28 3.42
N ASP A 64 8.68 17.41 4.04
CA ASP A 64 9.89 18.19 3.72
C ASP A 64 11.19 17.43 4.03
N CYS A 65 11.12 16.38 4.87
CA CYS A 65 12.24 15.51 5.17
C CYS A 65 12.37 14.34 4.18
N TYR A 66 11.49 14.25 3.18
CA TYR A 66 11.58 13.22 2.14
C TYR A 66 12.76 13.53 1.22
N ASP A 67 13.77 12.67 1.27
CA ASP A 67 14.87 12.74 0.32
C ASP A 67 14.43 12.12 -1.01
N TYR A 68 14.52 12.89 -2.10
CA TYR A 68 14.19 12.43 -3.46
C TYR A 68 15.05 11.26 -3.95
N ARG A 69 16.16 10.96 -3.28
CA ARG A 69 16.97 9.76 -3.52
C ARG A 69 16.33 8.49 -2.93
N MET A 70 15.38 8.62 -2.02
CA MET A 70 14.68 7.49 -1.42
C MET A 70 13.79 6.82 -2.48
N LYS A 71 13.89 5.50 -2.56
CA LYS A 71 13.09 4.69 -3.48
C LYS A 71 12.07 3.90 -2.69
N ALA A 72 10.93 3.61 -3.31
CA ALA A 72 9.89 2.82 -2.70
C ALA A 72 10.44 1.43 -2.31
N SER A 73 10.26 1.04 -1.05
CA SER A 73 10.60 -0.31 -0.58
C SER A 73 9.55 -1.33 -0.97
N VAL A 74 8.30 -0.88 -1.14
CA VAL A 74 7.15 -1.70 -1.49
C VAL A 74 6.49 -1.14 -2.73
N GLY A 75 6.14 -2.02 -3.66
CA GLY A 75 5.32 -1.73 -4.83
C GLY A 75 4.03 -2.53 -4.82
N VAL A 76 3.19 -2.25 -5.80
CA VAL A 76 1.91 -2.90 -5.98
C VAL A 76 1.89 -3.59 -7.34
N LYS A 77 1.37 -4.82 -7.39
CA LYS A 77 1.12 -5.56 -8.62
C LYS A 77 -0.36 -5.89 -8.71
N LEU A 78 -0.93 -5.73 -9.91
CA LEU A 78 -2.29 -6.15 -10.20
C LEU A 78 -2.25 -7.53 -10.86
N GLU A 79 -2.97 -8.50 -10.31
CA GLU A 79 -3.15 -9.85 -10.83
C GLU A 79 -4.64 -10.22 -10.75
N ASP A 80 -5.29 -10.55 -11.87
CA ASP A 80 -6.67 -11.07 -11.91
C ASP A 80 -7.69 -10.31 -11.04
N HIS A 81 -7.69 -8.97 -11.11
CA HIS A 81 -8.55 -8.07 -10.31
C HIS A 81 -8.24 -8.07 -8.81
N GLN A 82 -7.05 -8.51 -8.42
CA GLN A 82 -6.51 -8.41 -7.07
C GLN A 82 -5.22 -7.61 -7.08
N VAL A 83 -5.13 -6.73 -6.11
CA VAL A 83 -3.99 -5.89 -5.81
C VAL A 83 -3.14 -6.61 -4.78
N LEU A 84 -1.88 -6.87 -5.13
CA LEU A 84 -0.92 -7.55 -4.27
C LEU A 84 0.24 -6.62 -3.92
N LEU A 85 0.65 -6.65 -2.65
CA LEU A 85 1.87 -6.00 -2.22
C LEU A 85 3.08 -6.82 -2.65
N ARG A 86 4.07 -6.14 -3.22
CA ARG A 86 5.32 -6.73 -3.66
C ARG A 86 6.48 -5.92 -3.10
N GLN A 87 7.39 -6.58 -2.38
CA GLN A 87 8.64 -5.95 -1.99
C GLN A 87 9.47 -5.63 -3.23
N MET A 88 9.95 -4.40 -3.34
CA MET A 88 10.77 -4.00 -4.48
C MET A 88 12.15 -4.62 -4.38
N THR A 89 12.60 -5.22 -5.48
CA THR A 89 13.96 -5.69 -5.61
C THR A 89 14.84 -4.65 -6.29
N ARG A 90 16.16 -4.83 -6.19
CA ARG A 90 17.14 -3.96 -6.85
C ARG A 90 16.92 -3.88 -8.37
N ASN A 91 16.45 -4.96 -8.99
CA ASN A 91 16.17 -5.01 -10.42
C ASN A 91 14.94 -4.19 -10.80
N ASP A 92 13.89 -4.22 -9.97
CA ASP A 92 12.68 -3.41 -10.19
C ASP A 92 13.03 -1.91 -10.15
N ILE A 93 13.86 -1.52 -9.18
CA ILE A 93 14.37 -0.16 -9.04
C ILE A 93 15.16 0.31 -10.27
N GLN A 94 16.06 -0.53 -10.79
CA GLN A 94 16.87 -0.19 -11.96
C GLN A 94 16.04 -0.16 -13.26
N GLY A 95 14.98 -0.98 -13.35
CA GLY A 95 14.04 -0.97 -14.47
C GLY A 95 13.30 0.37 -14.56
N VAL A 96 12.77 0.87 -13.44
CA VAL A 96 12.09 2.18 -13.38
C VAL A 96 13.03 3.33 -13.78
N GLU A 97 14.30 3.29 -13.37
CA GLU A 97 15.28 4.31 -13.76
C GLU A 97 15.62 4.30 -15.24
N LYS A 98 15.66 3.12 -15.88
CA LYS A 98 15.88 3.02 -17.33
C LYS A 98 14.66 3.53 -18.11
N GLU A 99 13.45 3.16 -17.71
CA GLU A 99 12.22 3.65 -18.33
C GLU A 99 12.04 5.18 -18.17
N ALA A 100 12.44 5.75 -17.03
CA ALA A 100 12.43 7.20 -16.84
C ALA A 100 13.43 7.92 -17.75
N ARG A 101 14.66 7.40 -17.88
CA ARG A 101 15.70 7.97 -18.75
C ARG A 101 15.36 7.85 -20.24
N GLU A 102 14.68 6.78 -20.66
CA GLU A 102 14.22 6.60 -22.04
C GLU A 102 13.02 7.49 -22.41
N LYS A 103 12.26 7.95 -21.41
CA LYS A 103 11.20 8.95 -21.61
C LYS A 103 11.76 10.38 -21.71
N ASP A 104 12.83 10.69 -20.99
CA ASP A 104 13.51 12.00 -21.07
C ASP A 104 14.39 12.16 -22.33
N GLN A 105 14.97 11.09 -22.86
CA GLN A 105 15.81 11.14 -24.07
C GLN A 105 15.05 11.41 -25.38
N ARG A 106 13.72 11.55 -25.35
CA ARG A 106 12.94 12.01 -26.51
C ARG A 106 12.85 13.52 -26.64
N ASN A 107 13.40 14.30 -25.70
CA ASN A 107 13.21 15.76 -25.69
C ASN A 107 14.45 16.66 -25.67
N ASP A 108 15.70 16.19 -25.59
CA ASP A 108 16.84 17.12 -25.65
C ASP A 108 18.11 16.50 -26.28
N GLU A 109 18.22 16.61 -27.61
CA GLU A 109 19.53 16.77 -28.25
C GLU A 109 20.01 18.20 -28.00
N GLN A 110 20.79 18.40 -26.93
CA GLN A 110 21.94 19.31 -26.82
C GLN A 110 22.11 19.79 -25.38
N SER A 111 23.08 19.22 -24.69
CA SER A 111 24.11 19.98 -23.97
C SER A 111 25.00 19.01 -23.21
N GLY A 112 26.23 18.86 -23.70
CA GLY A 112 27.26 18.10 -23.02
C GLY A 112 27.74 18.82 -21.76
N ILE A 113 28.01 18.05 -20.71
CA ILE A 113 29.26 17.98 -19.95
C ILE A 113 29.12 16.75 -19.04
N ARG A 114 29.75 15.64 -19.44
CA ARG A 114 29.92 14.46 -18.57
C ARG A 114 31.12 14.74 -17.66
N LYS A 115 30.89 14.93 -16.36
CA LYS A 115 31.94 14.70 -15.37
C LYS A 115 31.89 13.24 -14.97
N HIS A 116 32.94 12.55 -15.40
CA HIS A 116 33.36 11.22 -14.98
C HIS A 116 33.49 11.20 -13.45
N ILE A 117 32.79 10.27 -12.78
CA ILE A 117 33.20 9.79 -11.46
C ILE A 117 33.30 8.27 -11.58
N GLU A 118 34.52 7.81 -11.37
CA GLU A 118 34.99 6.45 -11.49
C GLU A 118 34.55 5.59 -10.30
N ASN A 119 34.37 4.29 -10.58
CA ASN A 119 34.12 3.16 -9.69
C ASN A 119 32.64 2.80 -9.38
N PRO A 120 32.03 1.87 -10.16
CA PRO A 120 30.65 1.42 -9.95
C PRO A 120 30.48 0.30 -8.91
N ASP A 121 31.57 -0.20 -8.31
CA ASP A 121 31.54 -1.52 -7.65
C ASP A 121 31.49 -1.54 -6.12
N LEU A 122 31.50 -0.41 -5.39
CA LEU A 122 31.64 -0.46 -3.91
C LEU A 122 30.76 0.50 -3.07
N ALA A 123 29.66 1.05 -3.60
CA ALA A 123 28.68 1.79 -2.78
C ALA A 123 27.28 1.16 -2.84
N ILE A 124 27.09 0.15 -1.99
CA ILE A 124 25.98 0.03 -1.02
C ILE A 124 24.61 0.47 -1.56
N PHE A 125 23.82 -0.48 -2.05
CA PHE A 125 22.37 -0.35 -2.02
C PHE A 125 21.75 -1.69 -1.61
N SER A 126 22.06 -2.11 -0.37
CA SER A 126 20.97 -2.62 0.46
C SER A 126 19.91 -1.50 0.49
N ILE A 127 18.63 -1.84 0.36
CA ILE A 127 17.57 -0.89 0.68
C ILE A 127 17.68 -0.71 2.19
N ASP A 128 18.61 0.16 2.62
CA ASP A 128 18.83 0.44 4.03
C ASP A 128 17.51 0.95 4.58
N ASP A 129 17.08 0.39 5.72
CA ASP A 129 15.79 0.69 6.31
C ASP A 129 15.54 2.20 6.26
N PRO A 130 14.47 2.67 5.57
CA PRO A 130 14.28 4.09 5.28
C PRO A 130 14.17 4.94 6.55
N ILE A 131 13.87 4.31 7.69
CA ILE A 131 13.83 4.95 8.99
C ILE A 131 15.19 5.54 9.43
N ARG A 132 16.32 4.97 8.97
CA ARG A 132 17.68 5.44 9.30
C ARG A 132 18.02 6.78 8.66
N TRP A 133 17.28 7.18 7.64
CA TRP A 133 17.43 8.49 6.98
C TRP A 133 16.98 9.63 7.91
N PHE A 134 16.16 9.33 8.90
CA PHE A 134 15.77 10.27 9.95
C PHE A 134 16.77 10.31 11.12
N GLY A 135 17.96 9.70 10.99
CA GLY A 135 19.03 9.79 11.99
C GLY A 135 19.59 8.42 12.39
N ALA A 136 20.80 8.43 12.95
CA ALA A 136 21.54 7.21 13.30
C ALA A 136 20.79 6.29 14.27
N LEU A 137 19.97 6.87 15.17
CA LEU A 137 19.18 6.15 16.17
C LEU A 137 17.73 6.69 16.13
N PRO A 138 16.82 6.04 15.38
CA PRO A 138 15.41 6.43 15.39
C PRO A 138 14.79 6.19 16.78
N SER A 139 13.95 7.12 17.23
CA SER A 139 13.24 6.97 18.50
C SER A 139 12.29 5.77 18.48
N ASN A 140 11.92 5.28 19.67
CA ASN A 140 11.00 4.15 19.76
C ASN A 140 9.64 4.46 19.10
N SER A 141 9.07 5.63 19.37
CA SER A 141 7.80 6.08 18.76
C SER A 141 7.90 6.19 17.24
N LEU A 142 9.05 6.60 16.69
CA LEU A 142 9.23 6.62 15.23
C LEU A 142 9.23 5.22 14.61
N ARG A 143 9.84 4.23 15.30
CA ARG A 143 9.78 2.83 14.86
C ARG A 143 8.36 2.27 14.96
N LEU A 144 7.65 2.57 16.04
CA LEU A 144 6.26 2.15 16.23
C LEU A 144 5.35 2.75 15.15
N SER A 145 5.49 4.05 14.88
CA SER A 145 4.79 4.73 13.80
C SER A 145 5.02 4.04 12.45
N GLN A 146 6.28 3.70 12.12
CA GLN A 146 6.60 2.98 10.89
C GLN A 146 5.91 1.60 10.83
N VAL A 147 5.90 0.86 11.93
CA VAL A 147 5.26 -0.47 12.01
C VAL A 147 3.75 -0.35 11.79
N GLU A 148 3.09 0.61 12.45
CA GLU A 148 1.64 0.82 12.30
C GLU A 148 1.28 1.32 10.89
N PHE A 149 2.11 2.16 10.25
CA PHE A 149 1.92 2.52 8.84
C PHE A 149 2.08 1.34 7.89
N LYS A 150 3.01 0.41 8.16
CA LYS A 150 3.13 -0.83 7.36
C LYS A 150 1.87 -1.69 7.48
N LYS A 151 1.37 -1.90 8.70
CA LYS A 151 0.10 -2.61 8.92
C LYS A 151 -1.08 -1.92 8.25
N ALA A 152 -1.14 -0.59 8.34
CA ALA A 152 -2.17 0.19 7.66
C ALA A 152 -2.11 -0.02 6.14
N LEU A 153 -0.91 -0.07 5.54
CA LEU A 153 -0.74 -0.34 4.12
C LEU A 153 -1.28 -1.73 3.74
N ASP A 154 -1.02 -2.75 4.55
CA ASP A 154 -1.58 -4.09 4.35
C ASP A 154 -3.13 -4.04 4.38
N SER A 155 -3.71 -3.32 5.35
CA SER A 155 -5.16 -3.11 5.44
C SER A 155 -5.72 -2.36 4.23
N VAL A 156 -5.06 -1.30 3.75
CA VAL A 156 -5.48 -0.56 2.55
C VAL A 156 -5.61 -1.50 1.35
N ILE A 157 -4.65 -2.40 1.18
CA ILE A 157 -4.62 -3.31 0.03
C ILE A 157 -5.76 -4.34 0.13
N SER A 158 -5.98 -4.89 1.32
CA SER A 158 -7.14 -5.75 1.57
C SER A 158 -8.45 -5.03 1.21
N THR A 159 -8.61 -3.80 1.70
CA THR A 159 -9.82 -3.02 1.47
C THR A 159 -10.02 -2.62 0.01
N LEU A 160 -8.94 -2.34 -0.72
CA LEU A 160 -8.99 -2.14 -2.17
C LEU A 160 -9.47 -3.41 -2.87
N ASN A 161 -8.97 -4.58 -2.48
CA ASN A 161 -9.43 -5.86 -3.04
C ASN A 161 -10.91 -6.11 -2.76
N HIS A 162 -11.37 -5.83 -1.54
CA HIS A 162 -12.79 -5.91 -1.21
C HIS A 162 -13.63 -4.93 -2.02
N THR A 163 -13.14 -3.71 -2.25
CA THR A 163 -13.82 -2.73 -3.11
C THR A 163 -13.94 -3.22 -4.54
N ILE A 164 -12.89 -3.82 -5.11
CA ILE A 164 -12.93 -4.40 -6.45
C ILE A 164 -13.94 -5.55 -6.49
N ASN A 165 -13.94 -6.44 -5.50
CA ASN A 165 -14.89 -7.54 -5.41
C ASN A 165 -16.35 -7.05 -5.29
N LEU A 166 -16.60 -6.01 -4.49
CA LEU A 166 -17.92 -5.37 -4.38
C LEU A 166 -18.42 -4.88 -5.72
N ASN A 167 -17.57 -4.14 -6.47
CA ASN A 167 -17.92 -3.66 -7.80
C ASN A 167 -18.20 -4.80 -8.79
N LEU A 168 -17.42 -5.89 -8.74
CA LEU A 168 -17.66 -7.07 -9.57
C LEU A 168 -18.99 -7.77 -9.22
N HIS A 169 -19.34 -7.84 -7.93
CA HIS A 169 -20.62 -8.38 -7.49
C HIS A 169 -21.80 -7.49 -7.90
N GLU A 170 -21.65 -6.18 -7.85
CA GLU A 170 -22.67 -5.23 -8.31
C GLU A 170 -22.96 -5.41 -9.81
N ILE A 171 -21.92 -5.54 -10.64
CA ILE A 171 -22.07 -5.83 -12.07
C ILE A 171 -22.84 -7.13 -12.28
N ARG A 172 -22.47 -8.20 -11.56
CA ARG A 172 -23.15 -9.50 -11.65
C ARG A 172 -24.62 -9.43 -11.22
N LEU A 173 -24.94 -8.67 -10.18
CA LEU A 173 -26.31 -8.46 -9.72
C LEU A 173 -27.15 -7.74 -10.77
N ARG A 174 -26.56 -6.76 -11.47
CA ARG A 174 -27.22 -6.04 -12.56
C ARG A 174 -27.52 -6.93 -13.77
N ASP A 175 -26.66 -7.91 -14.04
CA ASP A 175 -26.80 -8.83 -15.17
C ASP A 175 -27.74 -10.00 -14.89
N VAL A 176 -28.31 -10.10 -13.67
CA VAL A 176 -29.32 -11.13 -13.37
C VAL A 176 -30.57 -10.81 -14.19
N PRO A 177 -31.02 -11.71 -15.09
CA PRO A 177 -32.21 -11.47 -15.88
C PRO A 177 -33.44 -11.47 -14.98
N ASP A 178 -34.24 -10.41 -15.06
CA ASP A 178 -35.58 -10.34 -14.47
C ASP A 178 -36.38 -11.54 -14.99
N LYS A 179 -36.67 -12.50 -14.10
CA LYS A 179 -37.57 -13.64 -14.37
C LYS A 179 -38.90 -13.40 -13.68
#